data_AF-A0A0C2V9S8-F1
#
_entry.id   AF-A0A0C2V9S8-F1
#
_cell.length_a   1.000
_cell.length_b   1.000
_cell.length_c   1.000
_cell.angle_alpha   90.00
_cell.angle_beta   90.00
_cell.angle_gamma   90.00
#
_symmetry.space_group_name_H-M   'P 1'
#
loop_
_entity.id
_entity.type
_entity.pdbx_description
1 polymer ?
#
loop_
_entity_poly.entity_id
_entity_poly.type
_entity_poly.pdbx_seq_one_letter_code
_entity_poly.pdbx_strand_id
1 'polypeptide(L)'
;MQQVYQSSRAPEKEKTEEKKLKKKRHPSQPSFDYVEESPIDVKSSDAEVLGDEVKAEHDEVKPKRNLSPRQRFKSVKSFKDMDVDERLNYLIPFIGKQAPFVCTFSLKEGRSFKGIVTKNEDPSFIVLTTTGTEEKINRNDLLSIHIN
;
A
#
# COMPACT_ATOMS: atom_id res chain seq x y z
N MET A 1 -13.93 -40.60 64.96
CA MET A 1 -12.59 -40.16 65.38
C MET A 1 -12.15 -39.04 64.45
N GLN A 2 -11.85 -37.88 65.02
CA GLN A 2 -11.26 -36.73 64.33
C GLN A 2 -9.83 -36.62 64.85
N GLN A 3 -8.82 -36.71 63.97
CA GLN A 3 -7.45 -36.33 64.31
C GLN A 3 -6.81 -35.56 63.16
N VAL A 4 -6.10 -34.52 63.59
CA VAL A 4 -5.62 -33.34 62.89
C VAL A 4 -4.17 -33.60 62.49
N TYR A 5 -3.76 -33.25 61.27
CA TYR A 5 -2.35 -33.03 60.98
C TYR A 5 -2.14 -31.57 60.58
N GLN A 6 -1.54 -30.84 61.51
CA GLN A 6 -1.01 -29.50 61.30
C GLN A 6 0.30 -29.57 60.52
N SER A 7 0.47 -28.54 59.71
CA SER A 7 1.54 -28.25 58.76
C SER A 7 2.94 -28.10 59.39
N SER A 8 3.96 -28.63 58.70
CA SER A 8 5.33 -28.12 58.80
C SER A 8 5.85 -27.69 57.42
N ARG A 9 6.34 -26.44 57.41
CA ARG A 9 6.88 -25.63 56.29
C ARG A 9 7.92 -26.35 55.41
N ALA A 10 7.92 -25.97 54.13
CA ALA A 10 8.99 -26.19 53.15
C ALA A 10 10.28 -25.39 53.51
N PRO A 11 11.45 -25.71 52.92
CA PRO A 11 11.78 -25.13 51.60
C PRO A 11 12.56 -26.01 50.60
N GLU A 12 12.36 -25.66 49.32
CA GLU A 12 13.32 -25.59 48.18
C GLU A 12 14.05 -26.87 47.73
N LYS A 13 13.58 -27.52 46.65
CA LYS A 13 13.88 -27.26 45.22
C LYS A 13 15.35 -27.48 44.84
N GLU A 14 15.66 -28.72 44.46
CA GLU A 14 16.69 -28.99 43.46
C GLU A 14 16.22 -30.04 42.45
N LYS A 15 16.56 -29.78 41.18
CA LYS A 15 16.60 -30.66 40.00
C LYS A 15 15.25 -31.01 39.37
N THR A 16 14.86 -30.16 38.41
CA THR A 16 13.85 -30.46 37.40
C THR A 16 14.52 -31.15 36.21
N GLU A 17 14.31 -32.45 36.09
CA GLU A 17 14.44 -33.21 34.85
C GLU A 17 13.28 -32.87 33.89
N GLU A 18 13.62 -32.93 32.60
CA GLU A 18 12.80 -33.32 31.45
C GLU A 18 11.30 -32.93 31.43
N LYS A 19 10.95 -31.96 30.56
CA LYS A 19 9.58 -31.85 30.05
C LYS A 19 9.51 -31.75 28.53
N LYS A 20 8.99 -32.85 27.98
CA LYS A 20 8.35 -33.04 26.67
C LYS A 20 7.43 -31.85 26.29
N LEU A 21 7.61 -31.31 25.09
CA LEU A 21 6.67 -30.39 24.43
C LEU A 21 6.34 -30.94 23.03
N LYS A 22 5.26 -31.72 22.92
CA LYS A 22 3.92 -31.33 22.40
C LYS A 22 3.93 -30.93 20.91
N LYS A 23 3.61 -31.91 20.06
CA LYS A 23 3.13 -31.71 18.68
C LYS A 23 1.93 -30.76 18.69
N LYS A 24 2.06 -29.58 18.06
CA LYS A 24 0.92 -28.77 17.65
C LYS A 24 0.63 -29.06 16.18
N ARG A 25 -0.54 -29.63 15.92
CA ARG A 25 -1.13 -29.80 14.58
C ARG A 25 -1.46 -28.40 14.08
N HIS A 26 -0.91 -28.00 12.93
CA HIS A 26 -1.37 -26.80 12.26
C HIS A 26 -2.79 -27.03 11.74
N PRO A 27 -3.74 -26.10 11.93
CA PRO A 27 -5.04 -26.17 11.31
C PRO A 27 -4.89 -26.01 9.79
N SER A 28 -5.47 -26.95 9.06
CA SER A 28 -5.62 -26.90 7.60
C SER A 28 -6.38 -25.63 7.22
N GLN A 29 -5.74 -24.73 6.47
CA GLN A 29 -6.47 -23.64 5.83
C GLN A 29 -7.47 -24.22 4.82
N PRO A 30 -8.69 -23.68 4.72
CA PRO A 30 -9.60 -24.06 3.65
C PRO A 30 -9.01 -23.64 2.30
N SER A 31 -9.06 -24.56 1.33
CA SER A 31 -8.73 -24.27 -0.06
C SER A 31 -9.63 -23.15 -0.58
N PHE A 32 -9.03 -22.17 -1.25
CA PHE A 32 -9.79 -21.24 -2.08
C PHE A 32 -10.41 -22.04 -3.21
N ASP A 33 -11.72 -22.29 -3.12
CA ASP A 33 -12.49 -22.85 -4.22
C ASP A 33 -12.43 -21.87 -5.40
N TYR A 34 -11.93 -22.37 -6.52
CA TYR A 34 -11.89 -21.67 -7.79
C TYR A 34 -13.32 -21.65 -8.35
N VAL A 35 -13.93 -20.47 -8.43
CA VAL A 35 -15.20 -20.29 -9.14
C VAL A 35 -14.85 -20.14 -10.62
N GLU A 36 -15.22 -21.16 -11.40
CA GLU A 36 -15.20 -21.11 -12.86
C GLU A 36 -16.20 -20.04 -13.32
N GLU A 37 -15.70 -18.91 -13.82
CA GLU A 37 -16.55 -17.91 -14.48
C GLU A 37 -17.00 -18.48 -15.84
N SER A 38 -18.24 -18.95 -15.89
CA SER A 38 -18.93 -19.20 -17.15
C SER A 38 -19.10 -17.89 -17.93
N PRO A 39 -18.85 -17.84 -19.25
CA PRO A 39 -19.03 -16.63 -20.04
C PRO A 39 -20.51 -16.25 -20.11
N ILE A 40 -20.83 -15.03 -19.65
CA ILE A 40 -22.15 -14.43 -19.76
C ILE A 40 -22.24 -13.76 -21.14
N ASP A 41 -22.98 -14.40 -22.05
CA ASP A 41 -23.48 -13.80 -23.29
C ASP A 41 -24.54 -12.74 -22.93
N VAL A 42 -24.27 -11.45 -23.18
CA VAL A 42 -25.28 -10.39 -23.13
C VAL A 42 -25.35 -9.68 -24.49
N LYS A 43 -26.33 -10.10 -25.28
CA LYS A 43 -26.88 -9.33 -26.41
C LYS A 43 -28.02 -8.45 -25.91
N SER A 44 -27.87 -7.13 -26.03
CA SER A 44 -28.97 -6.15 -26.13
C SER A 44 -28.32 -4.76 -26.29
N SER A 45 -28.23 -4.23 -27.51
CA SER A 45 -29.23 -3.36 -28.17
C SER A 45 -29.09 -1.89 -27.79
N ASP A 46 -28.40 -1.16 -28.69
CA ASP A 46 -28.76 0.15 -29.25
C ASP A 46 -29.55 1.16 -28.39
N ALA A 47 -28.86 2.24 -28.00
CA ALA A 47 -29.42 3.59 -27.92
C ALA A 47 -28.28 4.62 -27.87
N GLU A 48 -28.07 5.30 -28.99
CA GLU A 48 -27.26 6.51 -29.11
C GLU A 48 -27.84 7.66 -28.26
N VAL A 49 -26.99 8.45 -27.58
CA VAL A 49 -27.05 9.92 -27.56
C VAL A 49 -25.65 10.51 -27.32
N LEU A 50 -25.31 11.46 -28.19
CA LEU A 50 -24.12 12.29 -28.31
C LEU A 50 -23.71 13.10 -27.06
N GLY A 51 -22.38 13.33 -26.96
CA GLY A 51 -21.80 14.64 -26.64
C GLY A 51 -20.95 14.72 -25.37
N ASP A 52 -19.63 14.57 -25.48
CA ASP A 52 -18.69 15.71 -25.45
C ASP A 52 -17.26 15.18 -25.60
N GLU A 53 -16.53 15.79 -26.52
CA GLU A 53 -15.21 15.42 -26.99
C GLU A 53 -14.14 15.93 -26.01
N VAL A 54 -13.75 15.12 -25.02
CA VAL A 54 -12.44 15.28 -24.37
C VAL A 54 -11.56 14.14 -24.82
N LYS A 55 -10.82 14.47 -25.88
CA LYS A 55 -9.65 13.79 -26.43
C LYS A 55 -8.77 13.27 -25.29
N ALA A 56 -9.01 12.03 -24.86
CA ALA A 56 -8.08 11.29 -24.04
C ALA A 56 -6.87 11.02 -24.93
N GLU A 57 -5.91 11.94 -24.92
CA GLU A 57 -4.59 11.68 -25.44
C GLU A 57 -4.03 10.51 -24.66
N HIS A 58 -4.06 9.38 -25.37
CA HIS A 58 -3.59 8.08 -24.97
C HIS A 58 -2.06 8.19 -24.90
N ASP A 59 -1.56 8.82 -23.84
CA ASP A 59 -0.12 8.96 -23.61
C ASP A 59 0.48 7.56 -23.63
N GLU A 60 1.42 7.38 -24.55
CA GLU A 60 1.85 6.09 -25.05
C GLU A 60 2.34 5.21 -23.90
N VAL A 61 1.56 4.16 -23.59
CA VAL A 61 2.03 3.07 -22.74
C VAL A 61 3.18 2.41 -23.48
N LYS A 62 4.41 2.81 -23.14
CA LYS A 62 5.66 2.23 -23.66
C LYS A 62 5.52 0.71 -23.74
N PRO A 63 5.94 0.09 -24.86
CA PRO A 63 5.70 -1.33 -25.11
C PRO A 63 6.22 -2.16 -23.94
N LYS A 64 5.36 -3.07 -23.46
CA LYS A 64 5.69 -4.08 -22.44
C LYS A 64 6.99 -4.75 -22.87
N ARG A 65 8.10 -4.42 -22.19
CA ARG A 65 9.37 -5.09 -22.40
C ARG A 65 9.12 -6.57 -22.14
N ASN A 66 9.39 -7.43 -23.11
CA ASN A 66 9.39 -8.88 -22.94
C ASN A 66 10.44 -9.22 -21.88
N LEU A 67 10.03 -9.22 -20.61
CA LEU A 67 10.92 -9.48 -19.50
C LEU A 67 11.27 -10.98 -19.56
N SER A 68 12.54 -11.30 -19.80
CA SER A 68 12.98 -12.69 -19.77
C SER A 68 12.62 -13.32 -18.41
N PRO A 69 12.36 -14.64 -18.31
CA PRO A 69 12.01 -15.32 -17.05
C PRO A 69 13.04 -15.14 -15.90
N ARG A 70 14.20 -14.54 -16.18
CA ARG A 70 15.24 -14.21 -15.21
C ARG A 70 15.13 -12.80 -14.62
N GLN A 71 14.24 -11.94 -15.10
CA GLN A 71 13.94 -10.65 -14.45
C GLN A 71 13.05 -10.89 -13.23
N ARG A 72 13.68 -11.48 -12.22
CA ARG A 72 13.15 -11.64 -10.87
C ARG A 72 12.88 -10.27 -10.25
N PHE A 73 11.95 -10.27 -9.29
CA PHE A 73 11.65 -9.15 -8.41
C PHE A 73 12.93 -8.41 -8.02
N LYS A 74 13.08 -7.19 -8.53
CA LYS A 74 14.14 -6.29 -8.07
C LYS A 74 13.74 -5.78 -6.70
N SER A 75 14.68 -5.79 -5.76
CA SER A 75 14.49 -5.10 -4.49
C SER A 75 14.26 -3.62 -4.78
N VAL A 76 13.08 -3.12 -4.42
CA VAL A 76 12.78 -1.69 -4.44
C VAL A 76 13.03 -1.15 -3.04
N LYS A 77 13.60 0.06 -2.94
CA LYS A 77 13.75 0.75 -1.65
C LYS A 77 12.37 0.90 -1.00
N SER A 78 12.32 0.93 0.32
CA SER A 78 11.09 1.35 0.99
C SER A 78 10.82 2.82 0.68
N PHE A 79 9.55 3.25 0.72
CA PHE A 79 9.20 4.66 0.46
C PHE A 79 9.93 5.63 1.41
N LYS A 80 10.21 5.19 2.65
CA LYS A 80 10.95 5.98 3.64
C LYS A 80 12.42 6.17 3.26
N ASP A 81 13.00 5.23 2.51
CA ASP A 81 14.40 5.26 2.10
C ASP A 81 14.59 5.84 0.69
N MET A 82 13.50 6.17 -0.01
CA MET A 82 13.54 6.84 -1.31
C MET A 82 13.89 8.32 -1.17
N ASP A 83 14.59 8.84 -2.17
CA ASP A 83 14.86 10.28 -2.32
C ASP A 83 13.57 11.04 -2.68
N VAL A 84 13.56 12.36 -2.53
CA VAL A 84 12.36 13.19 -2.81
C VAL A 84 11.87 13.01 -4.25
N ASP A 85 12.79 13.01 -5.22
CA ASP A 85 12.46 12.79 -6.63
C ASP A 85 11.96 11.36 -6.88
N GLU A 86 12.57 10.36 -6.24
CA GLU A 86 12.10 8.97 -6.31
C GLU A 86 10.68 8.83 -5.75
N ARG A 87 10.37 9.52 -4.64
CA ARG A 87 9.02 9.55 -4.04
C ARG A 87 8.00 10.23 -4.95
N LEU A 88 8.35 11.36 -5.58
CA LEU A 88 7.47 11.98 -6.57
C LEU A 88 7.23 11.04 -7.74
N ASN A 89 8.28 10.43 -8.28
CA ASN A 89 8.18 9.46 -9.37
C ASN A 89 7.35 8.22 -9.01
N TYR A 90 7.39 7.80 -7.74
CA TYR A 90 6.54 6.74 -7.22
C TYR A 90 5.04 7.13 -7.23
N LEU A 91 4.72 8.42 -7.05
CA LEU A 91 3.33 8.90 -6.99
C LEU A 91 2.71 9.13 -8.38
N ILE A 92 3.49 9.43 -9.41
CA ILE A 92 3.01 9.71 -10.78
C ILE A 92 2.05 8.64 -11.31
N PRO A 93 2.34 7.32 -11.21
CA PRO A 93 1.44 6.29 -11.72
C PRO A 93 0.09 6.23 -11.03
N PHE A 94 -0.13 6.94 -9.92
CA PHE A 94 -1.38 6.94 -9.16
C PHE A 94 -2.28 8.14 -9.48
N ILE A 95 -1.80 9.09 -10.28
CA ILE A 95 -2.58 10.23 -10.75
C ILE A 95 -3.80 9.72 -11.56
N GLY A 96 -4.99 10.22 -11.24
CA GLY A 96 -6.24 9.86 -11.93
C GLY A 96 -6.80 8.46 -11.62
N LYS A 97 -6.18 7.71 -10.69
CA LYS A 97 -6.71 6.42 -10.26
C LYS A 97 -7.80 6.59 -9.18
N GLN A 98 -8.65 5.57 -9.03
CA GLN A 98 -9.80 5.56 -8.12
C GLN A 98 -9.43 5.77 -6.63
N ALA A 99 -8.18 5.50 -6.24
CA ALA A 99 -7.69 5.66 -4.87
C ALA A 99 -6.26 6.25 -4.86
N PRO A 100 -6.14 7.58 -4.98
CA PRO A 100 -4.85 8.24 -4.89
C PRO A 100 -4.35 8.32 -3.43
N PHE A 101 -3.02 8.35 -3.25
CA PHE A 101 -2.42 8.43 -1.92
C PHE A 101 -2.46 9.86 -1.37
N VAL A 102 -3.09 10.03 -0.22
CA VAL A 102 -2.99 11.27 0.55
C VAL A 102 -1.64 11.32 1.23
N CYS A 103 -0.80 12.25 0.81
CA CYS A 103 0.55 12.45 1.31
C CYS A 103 0.65 13.76 2.10
N THR A 104 1.52 13.78 3.10
CA THR A 104 1.98 15.01 3.75
C THR A 104 3.21 15.53 3.00
N PHE A 105 3.14 16.76 2.49
CA PHE A 105 4.24 17.46 1.84
C PHE A 105 4.83 18.49 2.81
N SER A 106 6.15 18.55 2.92
CA SER A 106 6.86 19.56 3.71
C SER A 106 7.72 20.42 2.80
N LEU A 107 7.58 21.74 2.88
CA LEU A 107 8.33 22.71 2.09
C LEU A 107 9.42 23.42 2.89
N LYS A 108 10.36 24.05 2.20
CA LYS A 108 11.49 24.81 2.77
C LYS A 108 11.08 25.92 3.74
N GLU A 109 9.93 26.55 3.53
CA GLU A 109 9.41 27.62 4.39
C GLU A 109 8.82 27.13 5.73
N GLY A 110 9.02 25.85 6.09
CA GLY A 110 8.41 25.25 7.29
C GLY A 110 6.91 24.99 7.15
N ARG A 111 6.34 25.21 5.96
CA ARG A 111 4.95 24.87 5.65
C ARG A 111 4.82 23.38 5.38
N SER A 112 3.76 22.78 5.90
CA SER A 112 3.40 21.40 5.59
C SER A 112 1.90 21.28 5.41
N PHE A 113 1.48 20.48 4.44
CA PHE A 113 0.07 20.22 4.19
C PHE A 113 -0.15 18.80 3.69
N LYS A 114 -1.41 18.37 3.75
CA LYS A 114 -1.85 17.05 3.29
C LYS A 114 -2.61 17.20 1.98
N GLY A 115 -2.35 16.32 1.03
CA GLY A 115 -3.03 16.33 -0.26
C GLY A 115 -2.64 15.19 -1.16
N ILE A 116 -3.15 15.23 -2.39
CA ILE A 116 -2.94 14.24 -3.44
C ILE A 116 -2.27 14.94 -4.62
N VAL A 117 -1.25 14.31 -5.21
CA VAL A 117 -0.68 14.80 -6.47
C VAL A 117 -1.70 14.57 -7.58
N THR A 118 -2.12 15.64 -8.25
CA THR A 118 -3.09 15.58 -9.36
C THR A 118 -2.46 15.80 -10.72
N LYS A 119 -1.38 16.57 -10.80
CA LYS A 119 -0.62 16.80 -12.04
C LYS A 119 0.86 16.90 -11.74
N ASN A 120 1.68 16.47 -12.68
CA ASN A 120 3.12 16.61 -12.63
C ASN A 120 3.60 17.39 -13.86
N GLU A 121 4.15 18.58 -13.65
CA GLU A 121 4.53 19.53 -14.70
C GLU A 121 5.95 20.06 -14.43
N ASP A 122 6.99 19.35 -14.87
CA ASP A 122 8.39 19.79 -14.73
C ASP A 122 8.57 21.29 -15.04
N PRO A 123 9.06 22.13 -14.10
CA PRO A 123 9.77 21.83 -12.85
C PRO A 123 8.91 21.83 -11.55
N SER A 124 7.60 21.73 -11.69
CA SER A 124 6.58 21.87 -10.66
C SER A 124 5.59 20.68 -10.63
N PHE A 125 4.69 20.68 -9.66
CA PHE A 125 3.59 19.72 -9.58
C PHE A 125 2.41 20.36 -8.88
N ILE A 126 1.22 19.81 -9.09
CA ILE A 126 -0.03 20.31 -8.51
C ILE A 126 -0.53 19.30 -7.50
N VAL A 127 -0.83 19.80 -6.30
CA VAL A 127 -1.40 19.02 -5.20
C VAL A 127 -2.79 19.54 -4.89
N LEU A 128 -3.78 18.64 -4.91
CA LEU A 128 -5.09 18.90 -4.34
C LEU A 128 -5.01 18.65 -2.83
N THR A 129 -5.11 19.71 -2.05
CA THR A 129 -5.11 19.63 -0.60
C THR A 129 -6.37 18.94 -0.08
N THR A 130 -6.33 18.42 1.14
CA THR A 130 -7.53 17.86 1.80
C THR A 130 -8.63 18.89 2.04
N THR A 131 -8.31 20.18 1.93
CA THR A 131 -9.29 21.29 2.01
C THR A 131 -9.93 21.60 0.66
N GLY A 132 -9.53 20.92 -0.42
CA GLY A 132 -10.08 21.10 -1.76
C GLY A 132 -9.45 22.23 -2.57
N THR A 133 -8.30 22.77 -2.13
CA THR A 133 -7.54 23.79 -2.88
C THR A 133 -6.45 23.12 -3.70
N GLU A 134 -6.23 23.59 -4.93
CA GLU A 134 -5.10 23.18 -5.74
C GLU A 134 -3.90 24.10 -5.49
N GLU A 135 -2.78 23.54 -5.06
CA GLU A 135 -1.54 24.26 -4.88
C GLU A 135 -0.49 23.81 -5.88
N LYS A 136 0.11 24.78 -6.60
CA LYS A 136 1.24 24.54 -7.50
C LYS A 136 2.54 24.72 -6.72
N ILE A 137 3.36 23.68 -6.68
CA ILE A 137 4.58 23.61 -5.88
C ILE A 137 5.78 23.38 -6.81
N ASN A 138 6.86 24.14 -6.61
CA ASN A 138 8.12 23.84 -7.29
C ASN A 138 8.79 22.65 -6.63
N ARG A 139 9.35 21.73 -7.43
CA ARG A 139 10.07 20.57 -6.90
C ARG A 139 11.26 20.98 -6.03
N ASN A 140 11.92 22.08 -6.38
CA ASN A 140 13.03 22.63 -5.61
C ASN A 140 12.65 23.11 -4.20
N ASP A 141 11.38 23.41 -3.94
CA ASP A 141 10.91 23.91 -2.65
C ASP A 141 10.46 22.78 -1.71
N LEU A 142 10.37 21.55 -2.24
CA LEU A 142 9.94 20.37 -1.51
C LEU A 142 11.10 19.77 -0.69
N LEU A 143 10.90 19.60 0.61
CA LEU A 143 11.86 18.96 1.51
C LEU A 143 11.61 17.46 1.67
N SER A 144 10.35 17.07 1.83
CA SER A 144 10.01 15.66 2.04
C SER A 144 8.54 15.36 1.74
N ILE A 145 8.27 14.08 1.48
CA ILE A 145 6.93 13.53 1.25
C ILE A 145 6.74 12.31 2.15
N HIS A 146 5.63 12.26 2.86
CA HIS A 146 5.29 11.15 3.74
C HIS A 146 3.88 10.62 3.41
N ILE A 147 3.73 9.31 3.28
CA ILE A 147 2.42 8.65 3.19
C ILE A 147 2.02 8.28 4.62
N ASN A 148 0.82 8.71 5.05
CA ASN A 148 0.26 8.30 6.36
C ASN A 148 -0.49 6.98 6.25
#